data_AF-A0A373MXF9-F1
#
_entry.id   AF-A0A373MXF9-F1
#
_cell.length_a   1.000
_cell.length_b   1.000
_cell.length_c   1.000
_cell.angle_alpha   90.00
_cell.angle_beta   90.00
_cell.angle_gamma   90.00
#
_symmetry.space_group_name_H-M   'P 1'
#
loop_
_entity.id
_entity.type
_entity.pdbx_description
1 polymer ?
#
loop_
_entity_poly.entity_id
_entity_poly.type
_entity_poly.pdbx_seq_one_letter_code
_entity_poly.pdbx_strand_id
1 'polypeptide(L)'
;MKIGPNAIVAAGSVVVKDVPEGTVVGGNPARVIGSFWDVKEKRESSEKVFSDYPQFWSYMYKHEDQRIEEKWAEFQNKHKNDASREQMI
;
A
#
# COMPACT_ATOMS: atom_id res chain seq x y z
N MET A 1 19.52 7.40 -9.38
CA MET A 1 18.19 7.53 -8.75
C MET A 1 18.28 7.09 -7.31
N LYS A 2 17.88 7.95 -6.37
CA LYS A 2 17.92 7.71 -4.92
C LYS A 2 16.56 8.01 -4.30
N ILE A 3 16.20 7.22 -3.28
CA ILE A 3 15.01 7.40 -2.47
C ILE A 3 15.48 7.75 -1.07
N GLY A 4 15.16 8.95 -0.60
CA GLY A 4 15.56 9.42 0.72
C GLY A 4 14.90 8.62 1.85
N PRO A 5 15.48 8.63 3.05
CA PRO A 5 14.86 8.04 4.24
C PRO A 5 13.42 8.57 4.44
N ASN A 6 12.54 7.74 5.00
CA ASN A 6 11.14 8.09 5.25
C ASN A 6 10.34 8.54 4.01
N ALA A 7 10.86 8.42 2.80
CA ALA A 7 10.07 8.69 1.60
C ALA A 7 9.06 7.57 1.33
N ILE A 8 7.90 7.92 0.79
CA ILE A 8 6.85 6.99 0.40
C ILE A 8 6.62 7.10 -1.11
N VAL A 9 6.63 5.96 -1.80
CA VAL A 9 6.27 5.88 -3.23
C VAL A 9 4.90 5.19 -3.32
N ALA A 10 3.89 5.90 -3.82
CA ALA A 10 2.56 5.33 -4.00
C ALA A 10 2.58 4.20 -5.05
N ALA A 11 1.73 3.19 -4.85
CA ALA A 11 1.62 2.06 -5.77
C ALA A 11 1.34 2.53 -7.22
N GLY A 12 1.99 1.90 -8.19
CA GLY A 12 1.84 2.23 -9.61
C GLY A 12 2.60 3.48 -10.08
N SER A 13 3.49 4.05 -9.26
CA SER A 13 4.28 5.21 -9.66
C SER A 13 5.48 4.86 -10.54
N VAL A 14 5.82 5.73 -11.48
CA VAL A 14 7.06 5.65 -12.28
C VAL A 14 7.98 6.79 -11.88
N VAL A 15 8.97 6.47 -11.06
CA VAL A 15 9.93 7.44 -10.54
C VAL A 15 11.03 7.67 -11.58
N VAL A 16 11.22 8.92 -12.00
CA VAL A 16 12.21 9.32 -13.01
C VAL A 16 13.27 10.29 -12.47
N LYS A 17 13.17 10.66 -11.19
CA LYS A 17 14.05 11.62 -10.48
C LYS A 17 14.23 11.18 -9.04
N ASP A 18 15.27 11.67 -8.39
CA ASP A 18 15.51 11.43 -6.96
C ASP A 18 14.31 11.91 -6.12
N VAL A 19 14.01 11.14 -5.07
CA VAL A 19 12.92 11.43 -4.13
C VAL A 19 13.53 11.91 -2.81
N PRO A 20 13.28 13.15 -2.38
CA PRO A 20 13.81 13.68 -1.13
C PRO A 20 13.29 12.92 0.10
N GLU A 21 14.06 13.01 1.19
CA GLU A 21 13.67 12.48 2.50
C GLU A 21 12.29 12.99 2.95
N GLY A 22 11.49 12.09 3.55
CA GLY A 22 10.20 12.43 4.14
C GLY A 22 9.12 12.85 3.15
N THR A 23 9.32 12.68 1.84
CA THR A 23 8.33 13.05 0.81
C THR A 23 7.48 11.85 0.36
N VAL A 24 6.24 12.12 -0.02
CA VAL A 24 5.35 11.14 -0.66
C VAL A 24 5.25 11.49 -2.13
N VAL A 25 5.52 10.53 -3.01
CA VAL A 25 5.39 10.70 -4.46
C VAL A 25 4.38 9.73 -5.06
N GLY A 26 3.71 10.15 -6.14
CA GLY A 26 2.71 9.36 -6.85
C GLY A 26 2.64 9.63 -8.36
N GLY A 27 2.21 8.64 -9.14
CA GLY A 27 1.85 8.78 -10.55
C GLY A 27 2.96 8.44 -11.55
N ASN A 28 2.66 8.61 -12.84
CA ASN A 28 3.60 8.39 -13.95
C ASN A 28 3.59 9.60 -14.91
N PRO A 29 4.67 10.40 -14.97
CA PRO A 29 5.85 10.34 -14.09
C PRO A 29 5.53 10.80 -12.67
N ALA A 30 6.23 10.24 -11.67
CA ALA A 30 5.97 10.51 -10.26
C ALA A 30 6.15 12.00 -9.90
N ARG A 31 5.25 12.52 -9.05
CA ARG A 31 5.25 13.88 -8.51
C ARG A 31 5.04 13.85 -7.00
N VAL A 32 5.53 14.86 -6.28
CA VAL A 32 5.27 15.01 -4.85
C VAL A 32 3.77 15.23 -4.62
N ILE A 33 3.17 14.44 -3.75
CA ILE A 33 1.75 14.47 -3.40
C ILE A 33 1.51 14.67 -1.88
N GLY A 34 2.56 14.72 -1.07
CA GLY A 34 2.45 14.98 0.37
C GLY A 34 3.76 14.71 1.12
N SER A 35 3.68 14.66 2.46
CA SER A 35 4.79 14.31 3.33
C SER A 35 4.54 13.02 4.11
N PHE A 36 5.63 12.38 4.54
CA PHE A 36 5.61 11.20 5.38
C PHE A 36 4.78 11.42 6.66
N TRP A 37 4.90 12.62 7.25
CA TRP A 37 4.26 12.97 8.50
C TRP A 37 2.74 13.01 8.36
N ASP A 38 2.22 13.52 7.24
CA ASP A 38 0.77 13.54 6.97
C ASP A 38 0.20 12.12 6.91
N VAL A 39 0.93 11.21 6.26
CA VAL A 39 0.54 9.79 6.15
C VAL A 39 0.63 9.10 7.52
N LYS A 40 1.68 9.40 8.29
CA LYS A 40 1.89 8.85 9.64
C LYS A 40 0.78 9.28 10.59
N GLU A 41 0.50 10.58 10.68
CA GLU A 41 -0.54 11.13 11.54
C GLU A 41 -1.92 10.54 11.22
N LYS A 42 -2.25 10.40 9.92
CA LYS A 42 -3.51 9.79 9.50
C LYS A 42 -3.63 8.32 9.89
N ARG A 43 -2.53 7.56 9.86
CA ARG A 43 -2.50 6.16 10.31
C ARG A 43 -2.63 6.06 11.83
N GLU A 44 -1.86 6.84 12.58
CA GLU A 44 -1.87 6.82 14.05
C GLU A 44 -3.22 7.28 14.63
N SER A 45 -3.84 8.31 14.04
CA SER A 45 -5.18 8.74 14.44
C SER A 45 -6.24 7.68 14.17
N SER A 46 -6.15 6.96 13.05
CA SER A 46 -7.05 5.84 12.76
C SER A 46 -6.84 4.70 13.76
N GLU A 47 -5.59 4.37 14.09
CA GLU A 47 -5.24 3.32 15.05
C GLU A 47 -5.78 3.61 16.46
N LYS A 48 -5.73 4.86 16.93
CA LYS A 48 -6.34 5.27 18.21
C LYS A 48 -7.85 5.01 18.25
N VAL A 49 -8.56 5.32 17.17
CA VAL A 49 -10.01 5.04 17.07
C VAL A 49 -10.31 3.55 17.25
N PHE A 50 -9.47 2.67 16.72
CA PHE A 50 -9.64 1.23 16.85
C PHE A 50 -9.15 0.67 18.20
N SER A 51 -8.16 1.31 18.84
CA SER A 51 -7.67 0.93 20.17
C SER A 51 -8.74 1.10 21.26
N ASP A 52 -9.61 2.10 21.12
CA ASP A 52 -10.69 2.38 22.09
C ASP A 52 -11.83 1.36 22.03
N TYR A 53 -11.85 0.48 21.01
CA TYR A 53 -12.80 -0.61 20.85
C TYR A 53 -12.10 -1.98 20.72
N PRO A 54 -11.53 -2.53 21.81
CA PRO A 54 -10.82 -3.81 21.76
C PRO A 54 -11.68 -5.00 21.29
N GLN A 55 -13.01 -4.92 21.46
CA GLN A 55 -13.95 -5.94 20.97
C GLN A 55 -14.08 -5.93 19.43
N PHE A 56 -13.80 -4.80 18.78
CA PHE A 56 -14.04 -4.57 17.35
C PHE A 56 -13.05 -5.34 16.46
N TRP A 57 -11.78 -5.45 16.88
CA TRP A 57 -10.79 -6.32 16.22
C TRP A 57 -11.23 -7.78 16.26
N SER A 58 -11.72 -8.26 17.41
CA SER A 58 -12.25 -9.63 17.51
C SER A 58 -13.46 -9.83 16.58
N TYR A 59 -14.33 -8.82 16.42
CA TYR A 59 -15.49 -8.90 15.52
C TYR A 59 -15.10 -8.90 14.03
N MET A 60 -14.19 -8.01 13.61
CA MET A 60 -13.73 -7.92 12.22
C MET A 60 -12.98 -9.19 11.75
N TYR A 61 -12.28 -9.87 12.67
CA TYR A 61 -11.46 -11.04 12.36
C TYR A 61 -12.10 -12.39 12.77
N LYS A 62 -13.24 -12.41 13.48
CA LYS A 62 -13.95 -13.67 13.85
C LYS A 62 -14.80 -14.24 12.73
N HIS A 63 -15.05 -13.47 11.68
CA HIS A 63 -15.61 -14.00 10.46
C HIS A 63 -14.50 -13.97 9.43
N GLU A 64 -14.01 -15.15 9.02
CA GLU A 64 -13.34 -15.28 7.73
C GLU A 64 -14.31 -14.74 6.70
N ASP A 65 -14.09 -13.49 6.28
CA ASP A 65 -14.89 -12.87 5.26
C ASP A 65 -14.56 -13.61 3.97
N GLN A 66 -15.46 -14.50 3.54
CA GLN A 66 -15.28 -15.31 2.32
C GLN A 66 -14.91 -14.44 1.11
N ARG A 67 -15.33 -13.16 1.10
CA ARG A 67 -14.98 -12.20 0.05
C ARG A 67 -13.48 -11.94 -0.01
N ILE A 68 -12.76 -11.98 1.10
CA ILE A 68 -11.30 -11.77 1.12
C ILE A 68 -10.64 -12.89 0.32
N GLU A 69 -10.93 -14.15 0.64
CA GLU A 69 -10.34 -15.29 -0.07
C GLU A 69 -10.82 -15.41 -1.51
N GLU A 70 -12.10 -15.15 -1.78
CA GLU A 70 -12.63 -15.09 -3.15
C GLU A 70 -11.92 -14.02 -3.98
N LYS A 71 -11.73 -12.81 -3.44
CA LYS A 71 -11.05 -11.71 -4.14
C LYS A 71 -9.56 -12.00 -4.32
N TRP A 72 -8.91 -12.62 -3.35
CA TRP A 72 -7.52 -13.08 -3.49
C TRP A 72 -7.39 -14.18 -4.55
N ALA A 73 -8.29 -15.16 -4.58
CA ALA A 73 -8.30 -16.21 -5.59
C ALA A 73 -8.58 -15.65 -7.00
N GLU A 74 -9.52 -14.72 -7.15
CA GLU A 74 -9.76 -13.98 -8.40
C GLU A 74 -8.49 -13.25 -8.87
N PHE A 75 -7.84 -12.51 -7.96
CA PHE A 75 -6.59 -11.81 -8.25
C PHE A 75 -5.50 -12.76 -8.73
N GLN A 76 -5.26 -13.86 -8.00
CA GLN A 76 -4.26 -14.87 -8.36
C GLN A 76 -4.59 -15.49 -9.72
N ASN A 77 -5.84 -15.91 -9.93
CA ASN A 77 -6.29 -16.49 -11.20
C ASN A 77 -6.07 -15.56 -12.40
N LYS A 78 -6.32 -14.25 -12.23
CA LYS A 78 -6.12 -13.26 -13.28
C LYS A 78 -4.64 -13.08 -13.66
N HIS A 79 -3.72 -13.28 -12.73
CA HIS A 79 -2.27 -13.06 -12.94
C HIS A 79 -1.46 -14.36 -13.08
N LYS A 80 -2.12 -15.53 -13.18
CA LYS A 80 -1.47 -16.85 -13.35
C LYS A 80 -0.53 -16.96 -14.56
N ASN A 81 -0.72 -16.13 -15.59
CA ASN A 81 0.05 -16.17 -16.84
C ASN A 81 1.07 -15.02 -16.99
N ASP A 82 1.16 -14.11 -16.02
CA ASP A 82 2.08 -12.97 -16.10
C ASP A 82 3.48 -13.35 -15.59
N ALA A 83 3.58 -14.21 -14.58
CA ALA A 83 4.86 -14.70 -14.05
C ALA A 83 5.65 -15.59 -15.03
N SER A 84 4.97 -16.27 -15.97
CA SER A 84 5.61 -17.12 -16.98
C SER A 84 6.24 -16.31 -18.13
N ARG A 85 5.83 -15.04 -18.31
CA ARG A 85 6.31 -14.15 -19.37
C ARG A 85 7.61 -13.42 -19.00
N GLU A 86 7.92 -13.27 -17.71
CA GLU A 86 9.17 -12.66 -17.24
C GLU A 86 10.36 -13.64 -17.20
N GLN A 87 10.12 -14.95 -17.36
CA GLN A 87 11.17 -15.98 -17.43
C GLN A 87 11.57 -16.37 -18.87
N MET A 88 11.06 -15.66 -19.88
CA MET A 88 11.37 -15.87 -21.31
C MET A 88 12.13 -14.70 -21.96
N ILE A 89 12.75 -13.83 -21.15
CA ILE A 89 13.74 -12.81 -21.57
C ILE A 89 14.99 -13.00 -20.70
#